data_AF-A0A7S0RM73-F1
#
_entry.id   AF-A0A7S0RM73-F1
#
_cell.length_a   1.000
_cell.length_b   1.000
_cell.length_c   1.000
_cell.angle_alpha   90.00
_cell.angle_beta   90.00
_cell.angle_gamma   90.00
#
_symmetry.space_group_name_H-M   'P 1'
#
loop_
_entity.id
_entity.type
_entity.pdbx_description
1 polymer ?
#
loop_
_entity_poly.entity_id
_entity_poly.type
_entity_poly.pdbx_seq_one_letter_code
_entity_poly.pdbx_strand_id
1 'polypeptide(L)'
;RKAGPMAGWGPDQSSTRPKELIMQHSGHRRGKVVDFQWCPSSPWAIMSVSDDAGDEDTGGGSLQMWRISELLYRDQEEVIAMMESHRDWILKGRPAPARTPLVVEKSADELAAAAADAEKAAREAKEKEDKAKEGAPGTG
;
A
#
# COMPACT_ATOMS: atom_id res chain seq x y z
N ARG A 1 16.93 40.75 14.39
CA ARG A 1 17.27 39.80 13.31
C ARG A 1 15.97 39.54 12.53
N LYS A 2 15.91 39.89 11.23
CA LYS A 2 14.73 39.63 10.40
C LYS A 2 14.57 38.11 10.24
N ALA A 3 13.39 37.58 10.52
CA ALA A 3 13.04 36.21 10.17
C ALA A 3 12.98 36.11 8.63
N GLY A 4 13.75 35.17 8.06
CA GLY A 4 13.66 34.81 6.65
C GLY A 4 12.32 34.11 6.35
N PRO A 5 11.91 34.04 5.07
CA PRO A 5 10.65 33.42 4.71
C PRO A 5 10.68 31.93 5.05
N MET A 6 9.63 31.48 5.76
CA MET A 6 9.36 30.07 6.02
C MET A 6 9.18 29.36 4.68
N ALA A 7 10.16 28.54 4.29
CA ALA A 7 10.00 27.66 3.14
C ALA A 7 8.88 26.66 3.43
N GLY A 8 7.88 26.57 2.54
CA GLY A 8 7.15 25.32 2.36
C GLY A 8 5.63 25.31 2.40
N TRP A 9 4.91 26.44 2.43
CA TRP A 9 3.45 26.39 2.26
C TRP A 9 2.91 27.54 1.40
N GLY A 10 3.25 27.51 0.11
CA GLY A 10 2.59 28.30 -0.93
C GLY A 10 1.64 27.44 -1.76
N PRO A 11 0.56 28.00 -2.35
CA PRO A 11 -0.49 27.25 -3.06
C PRO A 11 -0.08 26.70 -4.45
N ASP A 12 1.20 26.65 -4.80
CA ASP A 12 1.71 26.29 -6.13
C ASP A 12 2.72 25.11 -6.08
N GLN A 13 2.28 23.96 -5.55
CA GLN A 13 3.05 22.70 -5.61
C GLN A 13 2.19 21.55 -6.16
N SER A 14 1.02 21.85 -6.71
CA SER A 14 0.09 20.86 -7.26
C SER A 14 0.37 20.51 -8.72
N SER A 15 1.17 21.30 -9.45
CA SER A 15 1.41 21.09 -10.88
C SER A 15 2.52 20.08 -11.22
N THR A 16 3.34 19.69 -10.25
CA THR A 16 4.50 18.80 -10.45
C THR A 16 4.31 17.39 -9.90
N ARG A 17 3.22 17.13 -9.17
CA ARG A 17 2.97 15.79 -8.61
C ARG A 17 2.28 14.92 -9.64
N PRO A 18 2.75 13.68 -9.84
CA PRO A 18 2.09 12.75 -10.74
C PRO A 18 0.66 12.46 -10.25
N LYS A 19 -0.29 12.32 -11.19
CA LYS A 19 -1.71 12.12 -10.86
C LYS A 19 -1.97 10.78 -10.18
N GLU A 20 -1.08 9.82 -10.38
CA GLU A 20 -1.09 8.50 -9.77
C GLU A 20 -0.59 8.49 -8.31
N LEU A 21 -0.04 9.60 -7.81
CA LEU A 21 0.38 9.68 -6.41
C LEU A 21 -0.83 9.81 -5.49
N ILE A 22 -1.22 8.70 -4.86
CA ILE A 22 -2.40 8.64 -3.98
C ILE A 22 -2.10 9.01 -2.51
N MET A 23 -0.88 8.81 -2.02
CA MET A 23 -0.53 9.03 -0.62
C MET A 23 0.97 9.22 -0.42
N GLN A 24 1.33 10.05 0.56
CA GLN A 24 2.68 10.15 1.11
C GLN A 24 2.62 9.94 2.63
N HIS A 25 3.30 8.90 3.13
CA HIS A 25 3.42 8.65 4.57
C HIS A 25 4.64 9.38 5.13
N SER A 26 4.40 10.28 6.09
CA SER A 26 5.44 11.09 6.75
C SER A 26 5.56 10.77 8.26
N GLY A 27 5.24 9.54 8.65
CA GLY A 27 5.29 9.12 10.06
C GLY A 27 6.70 8.89 10.60
N HIS A 28 7.65 8.50 9.74
CA HIS A 28 9.06 8.39 10.12
C HIS A 28 9.66 9.80 10.23
N ARG A 29 10.10 10.18 11.43
CA ARG A 29 10.42 11.59 11.74
C ARG A 29 11.78 12.03 11.26
N ARG A 30 12.79 11.14 11.29
CA ARG A 30 14.20 11.52 11.05
C ARG A 30 15.00 10.44 10.31
N GLY A 31 14.63 9.17 10.48
CA GLY A 31 15.31 8.05 9.87
C GLY A 31 14.89 7.78 8.43
N LYS A 32 15.85 7.28 7.65
CA LYS A 32 15.59 6.74 6.32
C LYS A 32 14.77 5.46 6.49
N VAL A 33 13.65 5.35 5.76
CA VAL A 33 12.93 4.06 5.64
C VAL A 33 13.86 3.08 4.92
N VAL A 34 14.22 1.99 5.60
CA VAL A 34 15.15 0.98 5.08
C VAL A 34 14.43 -0.20 4.44
N ASP A 35 13.21 -0.51 4.89
CA ASP A 35 12.39 -1.58 4.32
C ASP A 35 10.90 -1.35 4.63
N PHE A 36 10.02 -1.98 3.84
CA PHE A 36 8.59 -2.03 4.10
C PHE A 36 7.94 -3.29 3.53
N GLN A 37 6.86 -3.75 4.16
CA GLN A 37 6.15 -4.96 3.80
C GLN A 37 4.64 -4.73 3.83
N TRP A 38 3.94 -5.25 2.81
CA TRP A 38 2.48 -5.25 2.76
C TRP A 38 1.91 -6.38 3.61
N CYS A 39 0.96 -6.06 4.49
CA CYS A 39 0.29 -7.06 5.30
C CYS A 39 -0.61 -7.95 4.41
N PRO A 40 -0.33 -9.27 4.24
CA PRO A 40 -1.10 -10.13 3.34
C PRO A 40 -2.55 -10.32 3.79
N SER A 41 -2.80 -10.26 5.10
CA SER A 41 -4.11 -10.47 5.70
C SER A 41 -4.96 -9.20 5.77
N SER A 42 -4.39 -8.03 5.52
CA SER A 42 -5.08 -6.76 5.69
C SER A 42 -4.78 -5.84 4.51
N PRO A 43 -5.71 -5.73 3.54
CA PRO A 43 -5.56 -4.81 2.41
C PRO A 43 -5.23 -3.40 2.88
N TRP A 44 -4.32 -2.75 2.15
CA TRP A 44 -3.90 -1.38 2.38
C TRP A 44 -3.13 -1.13 3.69
N ALA A 45 -2.77 -2.18 4.43
CA ALA A 45 -1.91 -2.09 5.61
C ALA A 45 -0.45 -2.38 5.26
N ILE A 46 0.44 -1.54 5.77
CA ILE A 46 1.88 -1.57 5.52
C ILE A 46 2.62 -1.55 6.85
N MET A 47 3.71 -2.31 6.92
CA MET A 47 4.71 -2.25 7.98
C MET A 47 5.97 -1.63 7.38
N SER A 48 6.50 -0.56 7.99
CA SER A 48 7.73 0.08 7.52
C SER A 48 8.73 0.24 8.65
N VAL A 49 10.00 -0.02 8.36
CA VAL A 49 11.12 0.16 9.29
C VAL A 49 12.01 1.30 8.83
N SER A 50 12.42 2.16 9.76
CA SER A 50 13.44 3.18 9.53
C SER A 50 14.69 2.90 10.34
N ASP A 51 15.82 3.29 9.79
CA ASP A 51 17.06 3.42 10.55
C ASP A 51 17.18 4.85 11.06
N ASP A 52 17.04 5.01 12.38
CA ASP A 52 17.19 6.28 13.10
C ASP A 52 18.52 6.32 13.89
N ALA A 53 19.49 5.44 13.58
CA ALA A 53 20.75 5.30 14.32
C ALA A 53 21.71 6.50 14.27
N GLY A 54 21.33 7.60 13.60
CA GLY A 54 22.12 8.83 13.52
C GLY A 54 22.04 9.75 14.74
N ASP A 55 21.09 9.54 15.66
CA ASP A 55 21.00 10.28 16.92
C ASP A 55 21.63 9.41 18.05
N GLU A 56 22.85 9.76 18.46
CA GLU A 56 23.64 9.06 19.50
C GLU A 56 22.91 8.93 20.85
N ASP A 57 21.89 9.76 21.08
CA ASP A 57 21.09 9.78 22.31
C ASP A 57 19.84 8.87 22.27
N THR A 58 19.42 8.36 21.10
CA THR A 58 18.11 7.66 20.97
C THR A 58 18.23 6.23 20.41
N GLY A 59 19.37 5.84 19.86
CA GLY A 59 19.78 4.45 19.65
C GLY A 59 18.65 3.46 19.31
N GLY A 60 18.12 3.52 18.08
CA GLY A 60 17.18 2.52 17.61
C GLY A 60 16.34 2.99 16.43
N GLY A 61 16.23 2.15 15.40
CA GLY A 61 15.29 2.36 14.31
C GLY A 61 13.83 2.23 14.75
N SER A 62 12.90 2.86 14.03
CA SER A 62 11.46 2.75 14.30
C SER A 62 10.76 1.76 13.38
N LEU A 63 9.88 0.93 13.94
CA LEU A 63 8.90 0.14 13.20
C LEU A 63 7.54 0.84 13.29
N GLN A 64 6.91 1.10 12.16
CA GLN A 64 5.56 1.67 12.09
C GLN A 64 4.64 0.73 11.31
N MET A 65 3.46 0.47 11.86
CA MET A 65 2.37 -0.20 11.16
C MET A 65 1.25 0.82 10.93
N TRP A 66 0.84 0.96 9.68
CA TRP A 66 -0.15 1.95 9.26
C TRP A 66 -1.02 1.42 8.14
N ARG A 67 -2.20 2.01 7.97
CA ARG A 67 -3.16 1.62 6.92
C ARG A 67 -3.63 2.85 6.18
N ILE A 68 -3.70 2.76 4.86
CA ILE A 68 -4.30 3.81 4.04
C ILE A 68 -5.79 3.93 4.40
N SER A 69 -6.27 5.15 4.62
CA SER A 69 -7.68 5.39 4.93
C SER A 69 -8.58 4.99 3.75
N GLU A 70 -9.71 4.33 4.03
CA GLU A 70 -10.74 4.00 3.03
C GLU A 70 -11.19 5.22 2.23
N LEU A 71 -11.18 6.40 2.86
CA LEU A 71 -11.57 7.68 2.27
C LEU A 71 -10.71 8.09 1.06
N LEU A 72 -9.51 7.52 0.92
CA LEU A 72 -8.59 7.90 -0.15
C LEU A 72 -8.76 7.07 -1.43
N TYR A 73 -9.34 5.86 -1.34
CA TYR A 73 -9.30 4.91 -2.45
C TYR A 73 -10.64 4.21 -2.77
N ARG A 74 -11.65 4.32 -1.91
CA ARG A 74 -13.01 3.79 -2.18
C ARG A 74 -13.96 4.89 -2.63
N ASP A 75 -15.08 4.46 -3.20
CA ASP A 75 -16.16 5.36 -3.60
C ASP A 75 -16.70 6.15 -2.42
N GLN A 76 -16.87 7.45 -2.62
CA GLN A 76 -17.17 8.39 -1.56
C GLN A 76 -18.53 8.09 -0.90
N GLU A 77 -19.55 7.78 -1.70
CA GLU A 77 -20.90 7.48 -1.23
C GLU A 77 -20.92 6.20 -0.38
N GLU A 78 -20.17 5.17 -0.78
CA GLU A 78 -20.06 3.91 -0.04
C GLU A 78 -19.43 4.16 1.34
N VAL A 79 -18.32 4.90 1.38
CA VAL A 79 -17.62 5.19 2.64
C VAL A 79 -18.47 6.07 3.56
N ILE A 80 -19.19 7.06 3.01
CA ILE A 80 -20.11 7.90 3.78
C ILE A 80 -21.22 7.04 4.40
N ALA A 81 -21.86 6.17 3.62
CA ALA A 81 -22.91 5.28 4.13
C ALA A 81 -22.40 4.38 5.26
N MET A 82 -21.19 3.83 5.13
CA MET A 82 -20.54 3.04 6.18
C MET A 82 -20.22 3.89 7.43
N MET A 83 -19.76 5.13 7.26
CA MET A 83 -19.51 6.04 8.39
C MET A 83 -20.81 6.44 9.10
N GLU A 84 -21.90 6.65 8.36
CA GLU A 84 -23.21 6.95 8.92
C GLU A 84 -23.72 5.82 9.82
N SER A 85 -23.49 4.55 9.45
CA SER A 85 -23.85 3.41 10.31
C SER A 85 -23.09 3.38 11.65
N HIS A 86 -21.91 4.01 11.70
CA HIS A 86 -21.07 4.10 12.90
C HIS A 86 -21.21 5.43 13.66
N ARG A 87 -21.93 6.42 13.08
CA ARG A 87 -22.04 7.79 13.62
C ARG A 87 -22.50 7.83 15.07
N ASP A 88 -23.55 7.09 15.38
CA ASP A 88 -24.14 7.09 16.72
C ASP A 88 -23.27 6.39 17.76
N TRP A 89 -22.51 5.36 17.34
CA TRP A 89 -21.52 4.73 18.21
C TRP A 89 -20.42 5.73 18.57
N ILE A 90 -19.85 6.40 17.58
CA ILE A 90 -18.71 7.33 17.76
C ILE A 90 -19.13 8.56 18.57
N LEU A 91 -20.27 9.18 18.25
CA LEU A 91 -20.67 10.45 18.87
C LEU A 91 -21.39 10.29 20.21
N LYS A 92 -22.08 9.17 20.44
CA LYS A 92 -22.97 8.99 21.60
C LYS A 92 -22.57 7.81 22.49
N GLY A 93 -21.48 7.10 22.17
CA GLY A 93 -20.99 5.97 22.97
C GLY A 93 -21.94 4.77 23.03
N ARG A 94 -22.82 4.60 22.04
CA ARG A 94 -23.73 3.44 21.95
C ARG A 94 -22.97 2.14 21.66
N PRO A 95 -23.56 0.95 21.77
CA PRO A 95 -22.86 -0.28 21.35
C PRO A 95 -22.44 -0.18 19.88
N ALA A 96 -21.22 -0.64 19.56
CA ALA A 96 -20.72 -0.66 18.20
C ALA A 96 -21.63 -1.53 17.31
N PRO A 97 -21.90 -1.13 16.06
CA PRO A 97 -22.60 -1.99 15.12
C PRO A 97 -21.79 -3.28 14.90
N ALA A 98 -22.48 -4.38 14.56
CA ALA A 98 -21.81 -5.65 14.24
C ALA A 98 -20.78 -5.41 13.12
N ARG A 99 -19.53 -5.81 13.34
CA ARG A 99 -18.49 -5.71 12.32
C ARG A 99 -18.80 -6.73 11.22
N THR A 100 -19.29 -6.26 10.08
CA THR A 100 -19.27 -7.09 8.87
C THR A 100 -17.80 -7.29 8.50
N PRO A 101 -17.32 -8.53 8.31
CA PRO A 101 -15.99 -8.76 7.76
C PRO A 101 -15.84 -7.96 6.47
N LEU A 102 -14.67 -7.35 6.26
CA LEU A 102 -14.32 -6.78 4.96
C LEU A 102 -14.23 -7.96 3.98
N VAL A 103 -15.33 -8.27 3.33
CA VAL A 103 -15.37 -9.23 2.24
C VAL A 103 -14.51 -8.67 1.12
N VAL A 104 -13.28 -9.16 1.00
CA VAL A 104 -12.58 -9.21 -0.28
C VAL A 104 -12.54 -10.68 -0.66
N GLU A 105 -13.72 -11.26 -0.85
CA GLU A 105 -13.81 -12.46 -1.66
C GLU A 105 -13.61 -11.96 -3.09
N LYS A 106 -12.38 -12.07 -3.63
CA LYS A 106 -12.32 -12.36 -5.06
C LYS A 106 -13.20 -13.58 -5.25
N SER A 107 -14.17 -13.50 -6.15
CA SER A 107 -15.04 -14.64 -6.37
C SER A 107 -14.19 -15.87 -6.66
N ALA A 108 -14.68 -17.06 -6.33
CA ALA A 108 -13.97 -18.30 -6.66
C ALA A 108 -13.61 -18.33 -8.16
N ASP A 109 -14.44 -17.71 -9.01
CA ASP A 109 -14.22 -17.54 -10.44
C ASP A 109 -13.03 -16.61 -10.77
N GLU A 110 -12.84 -15.52 -10.02
CA GLU A 110 -11.69 -14.60 -10.19
C GLU A 110 -10.36 -15.21 -9.71
N LEU A 111 -10.41 -16.03 -8.66
CA LEU A 111 -9.25 -16.80 -8.20
C LEU A 111 -8.91 -17.92 -9.19
N ALA A 112 -9.91 -18.60 -9.74
CA ALA A 112 -9.74 -19.64 -10.74
C ALA A 112 -9.20 -19.07 -12.07
N ALA A 113 -9.70 -17.91 -12.51
CA ALA A 113 -9.20 -17.24 -13.69
C ALA A 113 -7.72 -16.83 -13.53
N ALA A 114 -7.35 -16.24 -12.39
CA ALA A 114 -5.96 -15.87 -12.11
C ALA A 114 -5.03 -17.10 -12.05
N ALA A 115 -5.50 -18.24 -11.54
CA ALA A 115 -4.74 -19.48 -11.53
C ALA A 115 -4.54 -20.05 -12.94
N ALA A 116 -5.58 -20.02 -13.78
CA ALA A 116 -5.50 -20.48 -15.17
C ALA A 116 -4.55 -19.61 -16.02
N ASP A 117 -4.58 -18.29 -15.81
CA ASP A 117 -3.66 -17.36 -16.48
C ASP A 117 -2.20 -17.61 -16.07
N ALA A 118 -1.96 -17.91 -14.79
CA ALA A 118 -0.62 -18.26 -14.28
C ALA A 118 -0.11 -19.59 -14.86
N GLU A 119 -0.97 -20.60 -14.98
CA GLU A 119 -0.59 -21.89 -15.57
C GLU A 119 -0.28 -21.77 -17.08
N LYS A 120 -1.07 -20.97 -17.80
CA LYS A 120 -0.82 -20.66 -19.22
C LYS A 120 0.52 -19.94 -19.41
N ALA A 121 0.81 -18.95 -18.57
CA ALA A 121 2.08 -18.23 -18.60
C ALA A 121 3.28 -19.15 -18.31
N ALA A 122 3.15 -20.07 -17.35
CA ALA A 122 4.18 -21.06 -17.04
C ALA A 122 4.44 -22.02 -18.22
N ARG A 123 3.38 -22.46 -18.90
CA ARG A 123 3.49 -23.33 -20.07
C ARG A 123 4.16 -22.62 -21.25
N GLU A 124 3.81 -21.36 -21.51
CA GLU A 124 4.44 -20.54 -22.55
C GLU A 124 5.91 -20.24 -22.26
N ALA A 125 6.27 -20.03 -20.99
CA ALA A 125 7.66 -19.85 -20.57
C ALA A 125 8.50 -21.12 -20.80
N LYS A 126 7.96 -22.30 -20.46
CA LYS A 126 8.62 -23.58 -20.68
C LYS A 126 8.83 -23.89 -22.16
N GLU A 127 7.84 -23.61 -23.01
CA GLU A 127 7.96 -23.81 -24.46
C GLU A 127 9.05 -22.90 -25.08
N LYS A 128 9.17 -21.66 -24.59
CA LYS A 128 10.25 -20.75 -25.01
C LYS A 128 11.62 -21.23 -24.56
N GLU A 129 11.73 -21.80 -23.36
CA GLU A 129 12.98 -22.38 -22.87
C GLU A 129 13.41 -23.60 -23.68
N ASP A 130 12.47 -24.51 -23.99
CA ASP A 130 12.76 -25.71 -24.78
C ASP A 130 13.17 -25.35 -26.22
N LYS A 131 12.50 -24.40 -26.87
CA LYS A 131 12.91 -23.86 -28.19
C LYS A 131 14.28 -23.17 -28.16
N ALA A 132 14.65 -22.54 -27.06
CA ALA A 132 15.97 -21.92 -26.92
C ALA A 132 17.10 -22.97 -26.80
N LYS A 133 16.80 -24.15 -26.24
CA LYS A 133 17.77 -25.27 -26.13
C LYS A 133 17.97 -26.02 -27.45
N GLU A 134 16.94 -26.13 -28.29
CA GLU A 134 17.04 -26.74 -29.62
C GLU A 134 17.75 -25.85 -30.66
N GLY A 135 17.86 -24.55 -30.41
CA GLY A 135 18.52 -23.58 -31.30
C GLY A 135 20.03 -23.42 -31.11
N ALA A 136 20.67 -24.15 -30.19
CA ALA A 136 22.12 -24.08 -30.02
C ALA A 136 22.83 -24.89 -31.12
N PRO A 137 23.56 -24.27 -32.07
CA PRO A 137 24.33 -25.02 -33.05
C PRO A 137 25.43 -25.78 -32.31
N GLY A 138 25.43 -27.10 -32.47
CA GLY A 138 26.54 -27.94 -32.02
C GLY A 138 27.83 -27.45 -32.67
N THR A 139 28.74 -26.92 -31.85
CA THR A 139 30.12 -26.66 -32.24
C THR A 139 30.79 -28.00 -32.46
N GLY A 140 30.80 -28.46 -33.71
CA GLY A 140 31.71 -29.46 -34.24
C GLY A 140 33.00 -28.82 -34.74
#